data_AF-A0A432K6P8-F1
#
_entry.id   AF-A0A432K6P8-F1
#
_cell.length_a   1.000
_cell.length_b   1.000
_cell.length_c   1.000
_cell.angle_alpha   90.00
_cell.angle_beta   90.00
_cell.angle_gamma   90.00
#
_symmetry.space_group_name_H-M   'P 1'
#
loop_
_entity.id
_entity.type
_entity.pdbx_description
1 polymer ?
#
loop_
_entity_poly.entity_id
_entity_poly.type
_entity_poly.pdbx_seq_one_letter_code
_entity_poly.pdbx_strand_id
1 'polypeptide(L)'
;MATKIPGETYRGEAVTLPLSEDGQVTAYVWPCRILNIQGVGQGGPTIGVDVGNEEVIRYDCHDAVGHWHKGGYDKLGRPGASHTDFPEGLVRVADQVEWALSQIKDNGSELLEIAEYNDAAKLLDSAMVDKALDGIRAHLKRSEGLREQAIADKLIDE
;
A
#
# COMPACT_ATOMS: atom_id res chain seq x y z
N MET A 1 7.16 -9.54 -0.34
CA MET A 1 6.81 -9.18 1.02
C MET A 1 7.51 -7.91 1.33
N ALA A 2 6.70 -6.87 1.47
CA ALA A 2 7.16 -5.54 1.75
C ALA A 2 8.06 -5.52 2.99
N THR A 3 9.23 -4.93 2.85
CA THR A 3 10.22 -4.82 3.93
C THR A 3 10.47 -3.35 4.27
N LYS A 4 10.81 -3.10 5.53
CA LYS A 4 11.20 -1.76 5.95
C LYS A 4 12.52 -1.38 5.28
N ILE A 5 12.53 -0.21 4.66
CA ILE A 5 13.68 0.31 3.94
C ILE A 5 14.54 1.15 4.90
N PRO A 6 15.87 0.91 4.96
CA PRO A 6 16.77 1.73 5.76
C PRO A 6 16.69 3.22 5.38
N GLY A 7 16.60 4.09 6.39
CA GLY A 7 16.47 5.54 6.20
C GLY A 7 15.03 6.05 6.19
N GLU A 8 14.03 5.16 6.13
CA GLU A 8 12.63 5.51 6.29
C GLU A 8 12.17 5.41 7.73
N THR A 9 11.14 6.17 8.08
CA THR A 9 10.48 6.11 9.40
C THR A 9 9.12 5.43 9.25
N TYR A 10 8.79 4.56 10.20
CA TYR A 10 7.51 3.85 10.24
C TYR A 10 6.86 4.08 11.60
N ARG A 11 5.64 4.62 11.59
CA ARG A 11 4.82 4.82 12.79
C ARG A 11 3.59 3.93 12.75
N GLY A 12 3.27 3.34 13.91
CA GLY A 12 2.22 2.33 14.04
C GLY A 12 2.71 0.92 13.71
N GLU A 13 1.90 -0.06 14.10
CA GLU A 13 2.18 -1.48 13.82
C GLU A 13 1.77 -1.83 12.39
N ALA A 14 2.64 -2.56 11.69
CA ALA A 14 2.31 -3.13 10.40
C ALA A 14 1.31 -4.28 10.58
N VAL A 15 0.38 -4.43 9.64
CA VAL A 15 -0.52 -5.59 9.60
C VAL A 15 -0.44 -6.22 8.22
N THR A 16 -0.42 -7.55 8.18
CA THR A 16 -0.49 -8.37 6.96
C THR A 16 -1.65 -9.35 7.11
N LEU A 17 -2.50 -9.44 6.10
CA LEU A 17 -3.72 -10.25 6.09
C LEU A 17 -3.79 -11.08 4.80
N PRO A 18 -4.14 -12.37 4.88
CA PRO A 18 -4.20 -13.22 3.70
C PRO A 18 -5.39 -12.84 2.80
N LEU A 19 -5.16 -12.91 1.48
CA LEU A 19 -6.15 -12.76 0.42
C LEU A 19 -6.45 -14.10 -0.29
N SER A 20 -5.65 -15.14 -0.02
CA SER A 20 -5.84 -16.50 -0.51
C SER A 20 -5.81 -17.51 0.64
N GLU A 21 -6.47 -18.67 0.46
CA GLU A 21 -6.58 -19.70 1.51
C GLU A 21 -5.23 -20.25 1.98
N ASP A 22 -4.28 -20.38 1.04
CA ASP A 22 -2.94 -20.88 1.29
C ASP A 22 -1.97 -19.79 1.82
N GLY A 23 -2.44 -18.54 1.92
CA GLY A 23 -1.64 -17.40 2.33
C GLY A 23 -0.57 -16.99 1.31
N GLN A 24 -0.59 -17.52 0.08
CA GLN A 24 0.33 -17.12 -0.98
C GLN A 24 0.15 -15.65 -1.36
N VAL A 25 -1.09 -15.14 -1.35
CA VAL A 25 -1.39 -13.74 -1.63
C VAL A 25 -1.80 -13.06 -0.33
N THR A 26 -1.16 -11.92 -0.01
CA THR A 26 -1.47 -11.16 1.20
C THR A 26 -1.57 -9.67 0.91
N ALA A 27 -2.45 -8.97 1.59
CA ALA A 27 -2.42 -7.51 1.68
C ALA A 27 -1.68 -7.09 2.95
N TYR A 28 -0.98 -5.96 2.90
CA TYR A 28 -0.40 -5.35 4.09
C TYR A 28 -0.71 -3.86 4.17
N VAL A 29 -0.55 -3.30 5.37
CA VAL A 29 -0.61 -1.86 5.60
C VAL A 29 0.45 -1.42 6.61
N TRP A 30 1.15 -0.34 6.27
CA TRP A 30 1.88 0.49 7.22
C TRP A 30 1.04 1.74 7.51
N PRO A 31 0.59 1.97 8.76
CA PRO A 31 -0.30 3.09 9.08
C PRO A 31 0.28 4.45 8.73
N CYS A 32 1.59 4.63 8.94
CA CYS A 32 2.30 5.81 8.51
C CYS A 32 3.75 5.44 8.17
N ARG A 33 4.04 5.33 6.87
CA ARG A 33 5.39 5.23 6.32
C ARG A 33 5.81 6.63 5.88
N ILE A 34 7.03 7.01 6.25
CA ILE A 34 7.61 8.33 5.99
C ILE A 34 8.94 8.13 5.28
N LEU A 35 9.04 8.68 4.09
CA LEU A 35 10.25 8.73 3.29
C LEU A 35 10.80 10.15 3.28
N ASN A 36 12.12 10.28 3.22
CA ASN A 36 12.79 11.57 3.06
C ASN A 36 13.35 11.66 1.64
N ILE A 37 12.82 12.57 0.84
CA ILE A 37 13.29 12.84 -0.52
C ILE A 37 13.97 14.21 -0.50
N GLN A 38 15.29 14.20 -0.65
CA GLN A 38 16.10 15.43 -0.74
C GLN A 38 15.89 16.40 0.44
N GLY A 39 15.67 15.87 1.64
CA GLY A 39 15.42 16.66 2.84
C GLY A 39 13.94 16.90 3.13
N VAL A 40 13.04 16.58 2.20
CA VAL A 40 11.59 16.74 2.36
C VAL A 40 10.97 15.43 2.84
N GLY A 41 10.36 15.45 4.01
CA GLY A 41 9.59 14.35 4.57
C GLY A 41 8.23 14.23 3.92
N GLN A 42 7.92 13.06 3.38
CA GLN A 42 6.62 12.76 2.77
C GLN A 42 6.10 11.46 3.37
N GLY A 43 4.81 11.37 3.65
CA GLY A 43 4.30 10.15 4.25
C GLY A 43 2.80 10.10 4.52
N GLY A 44 2.38 8.89 4.85
CA GLY A 44 0.99 8.52 5.08
C GLY A 44 0.85 7.00 5.11
N PRO A 45 -0.38 6.49 5.10
CA PRO A 45 -0.64 5.08 4.94
C PRO A 45 0.00 4.54 3.65
N THR A 46 0.67 3.40 3.75
CA THR A 46 1.15 2.64 2.58
C THR A 46 0.51 1.27 2.64
N ILE A 47 -0.21 0.91 1.58
CA ILE A 47 -0.93 -0.36 1.44
C ILE A 47 -0.32 -1.12 0.27
N GLY A 48 -0.23 -2.44 0.34
CA GLY A 48 0.23 -3.20 -0.81
C GLY A 48 -0.25 -4.64 -0.82
N VAL A 49 0.09 -5.32 -1.91
CA VAL A 49 -0.21 -6.74 -2.15
C VAL A 49 1.09 -7.47 -2.45
N ASP A 50 1.32 -8.53 -1.69
CA ASP A 50 2.44 -9.44 -1.84
C ASP A 50 1.98 -10.76 -2.45
N VAL A 51 2.85 -11.37 -3.26
CA VAL A 51 2.75 -12.77 -3.70
C VAL A 51 3.97 -13.51 -3.21
N GLY A 52 3.79 -14.42 -2.25
CA GLY A 52 4.86 -15.07 -1.52
C GLY A 52 5.77 -14.03 -0.84
N ASN A 53 7.02 -13.95 -1.28
CA ASN A 53 8.02 -13.03 -0.74
C ASN A 53 8.30 -11.83 -1.65
N GLU A 54 7.48 -11.57 -2.66
CA GLU A 54 7.64 -10.44 -3.58
C GLU A 54 6.49 -9.45 -3.44
N GLU A 55 6.82 -8.16 -3.33
CA GLU A 55 5.85 -7.09 -3.34
C GLU A 55 5.47 -6.74 -4.78
N VAL A 56 4.17 -6.83 -5.07
CA VAL A 56 3.66 -6.78 -6.43
C VAL A 56 2.99 -5.45 -6.72
N ILE A 57 2.16 -4.98 -5.79
CA ILE A 57 1.39 -3.75 -5.87
C ILE A 57 1.64 -2.93 -4.61
N ARG A 58 1.86 -1.62 -4.76
CA ARG A 58 1.99 -0.68 -3.63
C ARG A 58 1.18 0.57 -3.90
N TYR A 59 0.47 1.06 -2.90
CA TYR A 59 -0.24 2.34 -2.87
C TYR A 59 0.37 3.19 -1.77
N ASP A 60 1.02 4.29 -2.14
CA ASP A 60 1.59 5.27 -1.22
C ASP A 60 0.60 6.44 -1.09
N CYS A 61 -0.34 6.33 -0.14
CA CYS A 61 -1.42 7.30 0.10
C CYS A 61 -0.90 8.53 0.85
N HIS A 62 -0.11 9.36 0.17
CA HIS A 62 0.70 10.44 0.76
C HIS A 62 0.22 11.84 0.36
N ASP A 63 -1.09 12.03 0.21
CA ASP A 63 -1.69 13.34 -0.09
C ASP A 63 -1.33 13.82 -1.51
N ALA A 64 -0.93 15.08 -1.70
CA ALA A 64 -0.56 15.65 -2.99
C ALA A 64 0.56 14.91 -3.75
N VAL A 65 1.40 14.16 -3.04
CA VAL A 65 2.51 13.35 -3.62
C VAL A 65 2.19 11.85 -3.66
N GLY A 66 0.94 11.50 -3.36
CA GLY A 66 0.48 10.13 -3.41
C GLY A 66 0.58 9.53 -4.80
N HIS A 67 1.00 8.29 -4.86
CA HIS A 67 1.14 7.52 -6.09
C HIS A 67 1.01 6.03 -5.77
N TRP A 68 1.07 5.20 -6.79
CA TRP A 68 1.04 3.76 -6.62
C TRP A 68 1.89 3.08 -7.69
N HIS A 69 2.12 1.80 -7.49
CA HIS A 69 2.99 0.98 -8.29
C HIS A 69 2.24 -0.24 -8.79
N LYS A 70 2.18 -0.39 -10.12
CA LYS A 70 1.61 -1.56 -10.81
C LYS A 70 2.67 -2.29 -11.61
N GLY A 71 2.42 -3.57 -11.92
CA GLY A 71 3.30 -4.36 -12.79
C GLY A 71 4.48 -5.04 -12.08
N GLY A 72 4.40 -5.27 -10.77
CA GLY A 72 5.41 -6.02 -10.02
C GLY A 72 6.52 -5.13 -9.48
N TYR A 73 6.24 -4.44 -8.37
CA TYR A 73 7.15 -3.47 -7.74
C TYR A 73 8.58 -4.01 -7.59
N ASP A 74 8.74 -5.17 -6.95
CA ASP A 74 10.07 -5.77 -6.73
C ASP A 74 10.70 -6.30 -8.03
N LYS A 75 9.89 -6.91 -8.92
CA LYS A 75 10.37 -7.52 -10.18
C LYS A 75 11.07 -6.51 -11.09
N LEU A 76 10.63 -5.26 -11.09
CA LEU A 76 11.13 -4.25 -12.00
C LEU A 76 12.48 -3.65 -11.57
N GLY A 77 12.98 -3.95 -10.36
CA GLY A 77 14.31 -3.59 -9.87
C GLY A 77 14.61 -2.08 -9.76
N ARG A 78 13.72 -1.22 -10.25
CA ARG A 78 13.75 0.25 -10.16
C ARG A 78 12.34 0.76 -9.84
N PRO A 79 12.12 1.44 -8.69
CA PRO A 79 10.80 1.90 -8.26
C PRO A 79 10.06 2.76 -9.30
N GLY A 80 10.78 3.57 -10.10
CA GLY A 80 10.17 4.46 -11.09
C GLY A 80 9.56 3.75 -12.30
N ALA A 81 9.90 2.48 -12.57
CA ALA A 81 9.36 1.75 -13.72
C ALA A 81 7.91 1.31 -13.54
N SER A 82 7.42 1.25 -12.29
CA SER A 82 6.05 0.90 -11.94
C SER A 82 5.20 2.10 -11.51
N HIS A 83 5.81 3.28 -11.36
CA HIS A 83 5.15 4.49 -10.86
C HIS A 83 3.92 4.85 -11.70
N THR A 84 2.80 5.05 -11.02
CA THR A 84 1.54 5.50 -11.58
C THR A 84 0.93 6.53 -10.64
N ASP A 85 0.48 7.66 -11.18
CA ASP A 85 -0.22 8.66 -10.38
C ASP A 85 -1.62 8.17 -10.00
N PHE A 86 -2.15 8.68 -8.88
CA PHE A 86 -3.57 8.53 -8.58
C PHE A 86 -4.43 9.26 -9.62
N PRO A 87 -5.73 8.91 -9.75
CA PRO A 87 -6.66 9.67 -10.58
C PRO A 87 -6.64 11.17 -10.28
N GLU A 88 -6.85 12.00 -11.30
CA GLU A 88 -6.88 13.45 -11.16
C GLU A 88 -7.89 13.88 -10.07
N GLY A 89 -7.45 14.74 -9.16
CA GLY A 89 -8.25 15.23 -8.04
C GLY A 89 -8.29 14.32 -6.81
N LEU A 90 -7.72 13.11 -6.87
CA LEU A 90 -7.65 12.19 -5.73
C LEU A 90 -6.46 12.53 -4.81
N VAL A 91 -6.60 13.63 -4.07
CA VAL A 91 -5.52 14.18 -3.23
C VAL A 91 -5.66 13.74 -1.78
N ARG A 92 -6.85 13.80 -1.18
CA ARG A 92 -6.99 13.53 0.26
C ARG A 92 -6.58 12.09 0.61
N VAL A 93 -5.74 11.94 1.64
CA VAL A 93 -5.23 10.64 2.11
C VAL A 93 -6.36 9.62 2.34
N ALA A 94 -7.45 10.02 2.99
CA ALA A 94 -8.58 9.11 3.25
C ALA A 94 -9.22 8.59 1.95
N ASP A 95 -9.31 9.42 0.91
CA ASP A 95 -9.88 9.03 -0.37
C ASP A 95 -8.92 8.14 -1.17
N GLN A 96 -7.61 8.42 -1.10
CA GLN A 96 -6.57 7.57 -1.67
C GLN A 96 -6.57 6.17 -1.04
N VAL A 97 -6.76 6.08 0.29
CA VAL A 97 -6.90 4.81 1.01
C VAL A 97 -8.11 4.03 0.51
N GLU A 98 -9.30 4.63 0.50
CA GLU A 98 -10.50 3.90 0.05
C GLU A 98 -10.42 3.51 -1.42
N TRP A 99 -9.83 4.35 -2.27
CA TRP A 99 -9.56 4.00 -3.67
C TRP A 99 -8.58 2.84 -3.79
N ALA A 100 -7.48 2.83 -3.04
CA ALA A 100 -6.53 1.71 -3.04
C ALA A 100 -7.18 0.40 -2.62
N LEU A 101 -8.01 0.43 -1.57
CA LEU A 101 -8.77 -0.75 -1.13
C LEU A 101 -9.77 -1.22 -2.19
N SER A 102 -10.42 -0.30 -2.91
CA SER A 102 -11.30 -0.69 -4.03
C SER A 102 -10.53 -1.28 -5.20
N GLN A 103 -9.32 -0.79 -5.49
CA GLN A 103 -8.49 -1.40 -6.54
C GLN A 103 -8.08 -2.84 -6.19
N ILE A 104 -7.72 -3.12 -4.94
CA ILE A 104 -7.42 -4.49 -4.50
C ILE A 104 -8.65 -5.39 -4.64
N LYS A 105 -9.84 -4.88 -4.28
CA LYS A 105 -11.09 -5.63 -4.37
C LYS A 105 -11.52 -5.90 -5.81
N ASP A 106 -11.63 -4.84 -6.60
CA ASP A 106 -12.32 -4.87 -7.88
C ASP A 106 -11.36 -5.28 -9.01
N ASN A 107 -10.07 -4.94 -8.88
CA ASN A 107 -9.06 -5.10 -9.93
C ASN A 107 -7.86 -5.96 -9.50
N GLY A 108 -7.86 -6.54 -8.28
CA GLY A 108 -6.71 -7.26 -7.75
C GLY A 108 -6.22 -8.39 -8.65
N SER A 109 -7.13 -9.21 -9.19
CA SER A 109 -6.78 -10.30 -10.12
C SER A 109 -6.09 -9.79 -11.38
N GLU A 110 -6.68 -8.78 -12.04
CA GLU A 110 -6.13 -8.19 -13.26
C GLU A 110 -4.75 -7.55 -13.00
N LEU A 111 -4.59 -6.84 -11.88
CA LEU A 111 -3.32 -6.22 -11.52
C LEU A 111 -2.21 -7.26 -11.27
N LEU A 112 -2.55 -8.41 -10.70
CA LEU A 112 -1.61 -9.53 -10.54
C LEU A 112 -1.24 -10.18 -11.88
N GLU A 113 -2.19 -10.31 -12.80
CA GLU A 113 -1.93 -10.80 -14.17
C GLU A 113 -1.00 -9.84 -14.95
N ILE A 114 -1.24 -8.53 -14.86
CA ILE A 114 -0.39 -7.48 -15.45
C ILE A 114 1.05 -7.58 -14.90
N ALA A 115 1.20 -7.95 -13.63
CA ALA A 115 2.50 -8.17 -13.00
C ALA A 115 3.10 -9.58 -13.24
N GLU A 116 2.51 -10.35 -14.15
CA GLU A 116 2.93 -11.70 -14.54
C GLU A 116 2.82 -12.73 -13.41
N TYR A 117 1.83 -12.59 -12.52
CA TYR A 117 1.49 -13.55 -11.46
C TYR A 117 0.14 -14.23 -11.71
N ASN A 118 -0.03 -14.77 -12.93
CA ASN A 118 -1.30 -15.37 -13.38
C ASN A 118 -1.84 -16.48 -12.47
N ASP A 119 -0.97 -17.28 -11.86
CA ASP A 119 -1.43 -18.35 -10.97
C ASP A 119 -1.86 -17.80 -9.60
N ALA A 120 -1.17 -16.79 -9.08
CA ALA A 120 -1.57 -16.13 -7.84
C ALA A 120 -2.89 -15.34 -8.01
N ALA A 121 -3.12 -14.75 -9.18
CA ALA A 121 -4.37 -14.05 -9.50
C ALA A 121 -5.60 -14.96 -9.30
N LYS A 122 -5.50 -16.24 -9.69
CA LYS A 122 -6.57 -17.24 -9.54
C LYS A 122 -6.81 -17.69 -8.09
N LEU A 123 -5.90 -17.37 -7.17
CA LEU A 123 -5.99 -17.77 -5.76
C LEU A 123 -6.71 -16.73 -4.90
N LEU A 124 -7.02 -15.56 -5.44
CA LEU A 124 -7.76 -14.54 -4.70
C LEU A 124 -9.15 -15.06 -4.31
N ASP A 125 -9.38 -15.19 -3.01
CA ASP A 125 -10.68 -15.55 -2.45
C ASP A 125 -11.45 -14.26 -2.09
N SER A 126 -12.63 -14.08 -2.68
CA SER A 126 -13.40 -12.84 -2.52
C SER A 126 -13.83 -12.56 -1.08
N ALA A 127 -14.16 -13.60 -0.30
CA ALA A 127 -14.56 -13.44 1.09
C ALA A 127 -13.35 -13.09 1.98
N MET A 128 -12.18 -13.65 1.68
CA MET A 128 -10.93 -13.31 2.34
C MET A 128 -10.48 -11.89 2.00
N VAL A 129 -10.60 -11.48 0.73
CA VAL A 129 -10.33 -10.10 0.30
C VAL A 129 -11.23 -9.13 1.07
N ASP A 130 -12.54 -9.34 1.09
CA ASP A 130 -13.46 -8.47 1.85
C ASP A 130 -13.07 -8.36 3.34
N LYS A 131 -12.80 -9.51 3.97
CA LYS A 131 -12.38 -9.57 5.38
C LYS A 131 -11.05 -8.85 5.62
N ALA A 132 -10.08 -9.01 4.73
CA ALA A 132 -8.77 -8.37 4.85
C ALA A 132 -8.88 -6.86 4.72
N LEU A 133 -9.65 -6.37 3.75
CA LEU A 133 -9.86 -4.93 3.54
C LEU A 133 -10.59 -4.29 4.72
N ASP A 134 -11.59 -4.95 5.29
CA ASP A 134 -12.23 -4.49 6.53
C ASP A 134 -11.27 -4.48 7.73
N GLY A 135 -10.38 -5.48 7.80
CA GLY A 135 -9.29 -5.52 8.78
C GLY A 135 -8.34 -4.34 8.65
N ILE A 136 -7.94 -3.97 7.42
CA ILE A 136 -7.10 -2.81 7.13
C ILE A 136 -7.82 -1.52 7.53
N ARG A 137 -9.08 -1.33 7.15
CA ARG A 137 -9.87 -0.15 7.55
C ARG A 137 -9.93 0.00 9.06
N ALA A 138 -10.25 -1.08 9.77
CA ALA A 138 -10.32 -1.08 11.23
C ALA A 138 -8.96 -0.77 11.87
N HIS A 139 -7.87 -1.26 11.27
CA HIS A 139 -6.52 -0.99 11.75
C HIS A 139 -6.08 0.45 11.53
N LEU A 140 -6.33 1.01 10.36
CA LEU A 140 -6.06 2.41 10.06
C LEU A 140 -6.87 3.34 10.97
N LYS A 141 -8.13 3.02 11.24
CA LYS A 141 -8.96 3.75 12.21
C LYS A 141 -8.38 3.74 13.63
N ARG A 142 -7.87 2.59 14.10
CA ARG A 142 -7.19 2.52 15.41
C ARG A 142 -5.86 3.27 15.45
N SER A 143 -5.28 3.51 14.28
CA SER A 143 -3.98 4.16 14.10
C SER A 143 -4.13 5.60 13.61
N GLU A 144 -5.32 6.19 13.71
CA GLU A 144 -5.59 7.57 13.31
C GLU A 144 -4.72 8.56 14.12
N GLY A 145 -4.39 9.71 13.54
CA GLY A 145 -3.56 10.72 14.19
C GLY A 145 -2.06 10.54 14.00
N LEU A 146 -1.58 9.38 13.51
CA LEU A 146 -0.15 9.14 13.36
C LEU A 146 0.52 10.06 12.33
N ARG A 147 -0.18 10.38 11.22
CA ARG A 147 0.32 11.30 10.19
C ARG A 147 0.33 12.73 10.71
N GLU A 148 -0.75 13.15 11.36
CA GLU A 148 -0.89 14.47 11.98
C GLU A 148 0.20 14.69 13.04
N GLN A 149 0.47 13.67 13.86
CA GLN A 149 1.57 13.72 14.82
C GLN A 149 2.94 13.78 14.12
N ALA A 150 3.13 13.07 13.00
CA ALA A 150 4.39 13.13 12.25
C ALA A 150 4.63 14.51 11.61
N ILE A 151 3.58 15.19 11.15
CA ILE A 151 3.63 16.58 10.69
C ILE A 151 3.99 17.50 11.86
N ALA A 152 3.31 17.36 13.01
CA ALA A 152 3.61 18.14 14.22
C ALA A 152 5.07 17.96 14.70
N ASP A 153 5.62 16.76 14.54
CA ASP A 153 7.00 16.41 14.87
C ASP A 153 8.01 16.81 13.77
N LYS A 154 7.56 17.45 12.68
CA LYS A 154 8.37 17.88 11.53
C LYS A 154 9.09 16.73 10.82
N LEU A 155 8.47 15.55 10.81
CA LEU A 155 8.94 14.41 10.03
C LEU A 155 8.29 14.34 8.64
N ILE A 156 7.13 14.97 8.47
CA ILE A 156 6.45 15.17 7.19
C ILE A 156 6.31 16.69 6.99
N ASP A 157 6.63 17.16 5.80
CA ASP A 157 6.43 18.53 5.36
C ASP A 157 5.05 18.68 4.69
N GLU A 158 4.37 19.79 4.97
CA GLU A 158 3.10 20.20 4.32
C GLU A 158 3.34 21.14 3.13
#